data_AF-A0AAU4FVJ2-F1
#
_entry.id   AF-A0AAU4FVJ2-F1
#
_cell.length_a   1.000
_cell.length_b   1.000
_cell.length_c   1.000
_cell.angle_alpha   90.00
_cell.angle_beta   90.00
_cell.angle_gamma   90.00
#
_symmetry.space_group_name_H-M   'P 1'
#
loop_
_entity.id
_entity.type
_entity.pdbx_description
1 polymer ?
#
loop_
_entity_poly.entity_id
_entity_poly.type
_entity_poly.pdbx_seq_one_letter_code
_entity_poly.pdbx_strand_id
1 'polypeptide(L)' 'MAFDRADGFRCLVNAGDTPLALPGGATVLLSSGDLDGPLLPSDTAVWLSM' A
#
# COMPACT_ATOMS: atom_id res chain seq x y z
N MET A 1 -8.55 -0.13 -1.65
CA MET A 1 -8.91 -1.53 -1.98
C MET A 1 -7.69 -2.40 -1.77
N ALA A 2 -7.84 -3.62 -1.24
CA ALA A 2 -6.72 -4.54 -1.00
C ALA A 2 -6.92 -5.86 -1.74
N PHE A 3 -5.86 -6.36 -2.37
CA PHE A 3 -5.82 -7.64 -3.07
C PHE A 3 -4.66 -8.47 -2.52
N ASP A 4 -4.96 -9.68 -2.03
CA ASP A 4 -3.97 -10.61 -1.48
C ASP A 4 -3.57 -11.66 -2.52
N ARG A 5 -2.27 -11.95 -2.58
CA ARG A 5 -1.67 -13.01 -3.38
C ARG A 5 -1.03 -14.05 -2.45
N ALA A 6 -0.73 -15.24 -2.99
CA ALA A 6 0.05 -16.25 -2.30
C ALA A 6 1.38 -15.69 -1.76
N ASP A 7 1.95 -16.38 -0.76
CA ASP A 7 3.25 -16.05 -0.15
C ASP A 7 3.29 -14.70 0.60
N GLY A 8 2.15 -14.22 1.08
CA GLY A 8 2.07 -13.06 1.96
C GLY A 8 2.18 -11.71 1.24
N PHE A 9 2.01 -11.68 -0.08
CA PHE A 9 2.00 -10.43 -0.84
C PHE A 9 0.63 -9.78 -0.85
N ARG A 10 0.58 -8.47 -0.64
CA ARG A 10 -0.64 -7.65 -0.73
C ARG A 10 -0.42 -6.45 -1.63
N CYS A 11 -1.35 -6.23 -2.57
CA CYS A 11 -1.45 -4.98 -3.32
C CYS A 11 -2.53 -4.10 -2.67
N LEU A 12 -2.15 -2.89 -2.28
CA LEU A 12 -3.06 -1.87 -1.74
C LEU A 12 -3.13 -0.71 -2.72
N VAL A 13 -4.34 -0.34 -3.15
CA VAL A 13 -4.60 0.81 -4.01
C VAL A 13 -5.46 1.81 -3.26
N ASN A 14 -4.98 3.03 -3.14
CA ASN A 14 -5.79 4.15 -2.68
C ASN A 14 -6.39 4.87 -3.89
N ALA A 15 -7.66 4.57 -4.18
CA ALA A 15 -8.44 5.26 -5.21
C ALA A 15 -9.41 6.30 -4.59
N GLY A 16 -9.18 6.66 -3.32
CA GLY A 16 -9.94 7.70 -2.61
C GLY A 16 -9.09 8.96 -2.41
N ASP A 17 -9.75 10.04 -2.01
CA ASP A 17 -9.15 11.38 -1.83
C ASP A 17 -8.41 11.58 -0.51
N THR A 18 -8.48 10.60 0.40
CA THR A 18 -7.88 10.64 1.73
C THR A 18 -6.72 9.66 1.86
N PRO A 19 -5.58 10.06 2.45
CA PRO A 19 -4.47 9.14 2.68
C PRO A 19 -4.87 7.94 3.56
N LEU A 20 -4.35 6.76 3.21
CA LEU A 20 -4.58 5.53 3.96
C LEU A 20 -3.35 5.13 4.76
N ALA A 21 -3.52 4.68 6.00
CA ALA A 21 -2.42 4.12 6.76
C ALA A 21 -1.99 2.75 6.18
N LEU A 22 -0.69 2.56 6.02
CA LEU A 22 -0.13 1.27 5.67
C LEU A 22 -0.30 0.28 6.84
N PRO A 23 -0.52 -1.02 6.56
CA PRO A 23 -0.59 -2.03 7.60
C PRO A 23 0.72 -2.07 8.42
N GLY A 24 0.60 -2.06 9.74
CA GLY A 24 1.75 -2.21 10.62
C GLY A 24 2.45 -3.57 10.42
N GLY A 25 3.78 -3.57 10.47
CA GLY A 25 4.59 -4.78 10.28
C GLY A 25 4.81 -5.18 8.82
N ALA A 26 4.08 -4.57 7.86
CA ALA A 26 4.29 -4.81 6.45
C ALA A 26 5.55 -4.11 5.93
N THR A 27 6.24 -4.73 4.98
CA THR A 27 7.37 -4.12 4.26
C THR A 27 6.92 -3.67 2.89
N VAL A 28 7.20 -2.42 2.53
CA VAL A 28 6.93 -1.89 1.18
C VAL A 28 7.96 -2.44 0.21
N LEU A 29 7.48 -3.08 -0.85
CA LEU A 29 8.31 -3.67 -1.90
C LEU A 29 8.37 -2.77 -3.14
N LEU A 30 7.24 -2.15 -3.48
CA LEU A 30 7.09 -1.25 -4.61
C LEU A 30 5.99 -0.24 -4.32
N SER A 31 6.21 1.02 -4.69
CA SER A 31 5.20 2.06 -4.71
C SER A 31 5.15 2.70 -6.09
N SER A 32 3.95 3.01 -6.59
CA SER A 32 3.77 3.70 -7.86
C SER A 32 4.05 5.21 -7.78
N GLY A 33 4.12 5.75 -6.56
CA GLY A 33 4.39 7.15 -6.26
C GLY A 33 5.04 7.32 -4.89
N ASP A 34 5.36 8.56 -4.52
CA ASP A 34 5.98 8.84 -3.23
C ASP A 34 5.02 8.53 -2.08
N LEU A 35 5.58 7.96 -1.00
CA LEU A 35 4.85 7.75 0.25
C LEU A 35 5.09 8.91 1.21
N ASP A 36 4.09 9.22 2.02
CA ASP A 36 4.23 10.19 3.12
C ASP A 36 4.40 9.42 4.44
N GLY A 37 5.64 8.98 4.70
CA GLY A 37 5.94 8.11 5.83
C GLY A 37 5.13 6.80 5.79
N PRO A 38 4.29 6.51 6.80
CA PRO A 38 3.44 5.32 6.80
C PRO A 38 2.11 5.51 6.06
N LEU A 39 1.92 6.61 5.33
CA LEU A 39 0.68 6.92 4.62
C LEU A 39 0.81 6.67 3.13
N LEU A 40 -0.26 6.11 2.56
CA LEU A 40 -0.48 5.91 1.15
C LEU A 40 -1.35 7.05 0.60
N PRO A 41 -0.81 7.98 -0.21
CA PRO A 41 -1.58 9.07 -0.80
C PRO A 41 -2.67 8.59 -1.76
N SER A 42 -3.55 9.51 -2.17
CA SER A 42 -4.51 9.29 -3.27
C SER A 42 -3.78 8.83 -4.54
N ASP A 43 -4.49 8.10 -5.38
CA ASP A 43 -4.05 7.65 -6.70
C ASP A 43 -2.71 6.90 -6.70
N THR A 44 -2.41 6.23 -5.58
CA THR A 44 -1.16 5.48 -5.39
C THR A 44 -1.44 4.02 -5.06
N ALA A 45 -0.65 3.14 -5.67
CA ALA A 45 -0.65 1.70 -5.45
C ALA A 45 0.66 1.25 -4.82
N VAL A 46 0.59 0.27 -3.91
CA VAL A 46 1.76 -0.31 -3.24
C VAL A 46 1.66 -1.82 -3.20
N TRP A 47 2.81 -2.48 -3.36
CA TRP A 47 2.99 -3.90 -3.03
C TRP A 47 3.69 -4.05 -1.69
N LEU A 48 3.13 -4.90 -0.85
CA LEU A 48 3.60 -5.20 0.50
C LEU A 48 3.95 -6.68 0.62
N SER A 49 4.98 -7.00 1.40
CA SER A 49 5.06 -8.30 2.08
C SER A 49 4.58 -8.13 3.51
N MET A 50 3.66 -9.01 3.93
CA MET A 50 3.06 -9.02 5.27
C MET A 50 3.89 -9.82 6.27
#